data_AF-A0A4Y7JQ56-F1
#
_entry.id   AF-A0A4Y7JQ56-F1
#
_cell.length_a   1.000
_cell.length_b   1.000
_cell.length_c   1.000
_cell.angle_alpha   90.00
_cell.angle_beta   90.00
_cell.angle_gamma   90.00
#
_symmetry.space_group_name_H-M   'P 1'
#
loop_
_entity.id
_entity.type
_entity.pdbx_description
1 polymer ?
#
loop_
_entity_poly.entity_id
_entity_poly.type
_entity_poly.pdbx_seq_one_letter_code
_entity_poly.pdbx_strand_id
1 'polypeptide(L)'
;MAFAACPICDVIVPSTELERHANNHFEEEELAKDMKLSQQIARDMELAQQIALRPTSPRKNTGNWICSTSSFQSDFGDNSEPSTSRCNSKMNDDAEVSIPEKISCLVNLQLRSFYYKVERSLMALLRRCLELERENSTCILSSYIDHFQSVESEDRGWGCGWRNIQMLSSHLLMQSQEAKEVLFGGSGFVPDIASLQRWLEIAWQRGFDIDGSNSLKNEVYGTNKWIGTTECAALFRSFRLRARIVDFGSKELESLYCGGNRGAEHVEMNSEAKRKVEQVYGPMDNFLQGRNLRRQQQQPITTGPDSQTRDSPSTSTSGYSNGFNGSAKSNKYGVKNIKGHDVLVDWVWNYFADEGFSRLGNHQRVTISKKTPLYFQHQGHSRTIVGIQRKQPQDGSKQCTLLILDPGHKTKALEWSLKQNFGWQKLIKRGVHTLKKPQYQLCYIDQWIANEKETEQMKTIDSIFFEA
;
A
#
# COMPACT_ATOMS: atom_id res chain seq x y z
N MET A 1 42.77 -2.75 -2.03
CA MET A 1 41.63 -3.08 -2.90
C MET A 1 42.05 -2.81 -4.33
N ALA A 2 41.83 -3.75 -5.25
CA ALA A 2 42.14 -3.53 -6.67
C ALA A 2 41.04 -2.67 -7.32
N PHE A 3 41.43 -1.79 -8.24
CA PHE A 3 40.54 -0.92 -9.02
C PHE A 3 40.73 -1.23 -10.50
N ALA A 4 39.67 -1.14 -11.29
CA ALA A 4 39.67 -1.39 -12.73
C ALA A 4 38.79 -0.36 -13.44
N ALA A 5 39.17 0.02 -14.67
CA ALA A 5 38.39 0.92 -15.51
C ALA A 5 37.26 0.15 -16.21
N CYS A 6 36.06 0.73 -16.21
CA CYS A 6 34.92 0.20 -16.96
C CYS A 6 35.17 0.33 -18.47
N PRO A 7 35.09 -0.75 -19.28
CA PRO A 7 35.36 -0.69 -20.72
C PRO A 7 34.28 0.05 -21.55
N ILE A 8 33.19 0.51 -20.91
CA ILE A 8 32.05 1.16 -21.58
C ILE A 8 32.05 2.68 -21.38
N CYS A 9 32.53 3.16 -20.24
CA CYS A 9 32.52 4.59 -19.89
C CYS A 9 33.80 5.09 -19.22
N ASP A 10 34.83 4.24 -19.15
CA ASP A 10 36.18 4.52 -18.61
C ASP A 10 36.23 4.95 -17.13
N VAL A 11 35.12 4.86 -16.40
CA VAL A 11 35.07 5.14 -14.96
C VAL A 11 35.85 4.07 -14.18
N ILE A 12 36.77 4.51 -13.33
CA ILE A 12 37.54 3.63 -12.45
C ILE A 12 36.69 3.27 -11.23
N VAL A 13 36.40 1.97 -11.07
CA VAL A 13 35.61 1.43 -9.96
C VAL A 13 36.38 0.30 -9.26
N PRO A 14 36.08 -0.02 -7.99
CA PRO A 14 36.67 -1.19 -7.34
C PRO A 14 36.42 -2.44 -8.18
N SER A 15 37.40 -3.34 -8.30
CA SER A 15 37.28 -4.54 -9.15
C SER A 15 36.10 -5.43 -8.74
N THR A 16 35.68 -5.39 -7.47
CA THR A 16 34.48 -6.09 -6.95
C THR A 16 33.16 -5.48 -7.41
N GLU A 17 33.18 -4.24 -7.90
CA GLU A 17 32.00 -3.51 -8.37
C GLU A 17 31.99 -3.30 -9.88
N LEU A 18 33.08 -3.64 -10.59
CA LEU A 18 33.23 -3.47 -12.02
C LEU A 18 32.14 -4.19 -12.81
N GLU A 19 31.86 -5.45 -12.47
CA GLU A 19 30.83 -6.24 -13.14
C GLU A 19 29.43 -5.63 -12.91
N ARG A 20 29.13 -5.20 -11.68
CA ARG A 20 27.86 -4.53 -11.34
C ARG A 20 27.70 -3.21 -12.11
N HIS A 21 28.77 -2.43 -12.18
CA HIS A 21 28.79 -1.15 -12.88
C HIS A 21 28.64 -1.33 -14.40
N ALA A 22 29.37 -2.29 -14.99
CA ALA A 22 29.27 -2.60 -16.42
C ALA A 22 27.87 -3.10 -16.81
N ASN A 23 27.26 -3.96 -15.99
CA ASN A 23 25.90 -4.46 -16.23
C ASN A 23 24.83 -3.36 -16.20
N ASN A 24 25.04 -2.26 -15.46
CA ASN A 24 24.10 -1.13 -15.45
C ASN A 24 24.05 -0.38 -16.80
N HIS A 25 25.15 -0.34 -17.58
CA HIS A 25 25.16 0.31 -18.90
C HIS A 25 24.27 -0.41 -19.91
N PHE A 26 24.23 -1.74 -19.85
CA PHE A 26 23.36 -2.56 -20.70
C PHE A 26 21.88 -2.46 -20.30
N GLU A 27 21.59 -2.17 -19.03
CA GLU A 27 20.21 -2.04 -18.53
C GLU A 27 19.55 -0.72 -18.96
N GLU A 28 20.29 0.39 -19.12
CA GLU A 28 19.73 1.67 -19.57
C GLU A 28 19.28 1.67 -21.05
N GLU A 29 20.00 0.97 -21.93
CA GLU A 29 19.66 0.92 -23.35
C GLU A 29 18.42 0.05 -23.61
N GLU A 30 18.28 -1.08 -22.91
CA GLU A 30 17.11 -1.95 -22.98
C GLU A 30 15.88 -1.29 -22.33
N LEU A 31 16.04 -0.56 -21.23
CA LEU A 31 14.98 0.26 -20.63
C LEU A 31 14.48 1.35 -21.60
N ALA A 32 15.38 1.97 -22.38
CA ALA A 32 15.00 2.96 -23.38
C ALA A 32 14.23 2.35 -24.56
N LYS A 33 14.58 1.13 -24.98
CA LYS A 33 13.86 0.37 -26.02
C LYS A 33 12.47 -0.06 -25.54
N ASP A 34 12.38 -0.58 -24.31
CA ASP A 34 11.11 -0.96 -23.70
C ASP A 34 10.18 0.25 -23.48
N MET A 35 10.75 1.41 -23.12
CA MET A 35 9.99 2.65 -23.00
C MET A 35 9.40 3.08 -24.35
N LYS A 36 10.17 3.01 -25.44
CA LYS A 36 9.68 3.30 -26.80
C LYS A 36 8.59 2.33 -27.26
N LEU A 37 8.76 1.03 -26.97
CA LEU A 37 7.75 0.02 -27.31
C LEU A 37 6.44 0.26 -26.53
N SER A 38 6.53 0.61 -25.25
CA SER A 38 5.34 0.93 -24.44
C SER A 38 4.59 2.17 -24.93
N GLN A 39 5.31 3.21 -25.37
CA GLN A 39 4.71 4.41 -25.97
C GLN A 39 4.04 4.12 -27.31
N GLN A 40 4.58 3.18 -28.09
CA GLN A 40 3.96 2.74 -29.34
C GLN A 40 2.66 1.99 -29.07
N ILE A 41 2.65 1.06 -28.11
CA ILE A 41 1.45 0.31 -27.71
C ILE A 41 0.35 1.25 -27.18
N ALA A 42 0.72 2.27 -26.40
CA ALA A 42 -0.23 3.26 -25.91
C ALA A 42 -0.88 4.06 -27.05
N ARG A 43 -0.09 4.50 -28.03
CA ARG A 43 -0.60 5.20 -29.23
C ARG A 43 -1.51 4.31 -30.08
N ASP A 44 -1.15 3.04 -30.26
CA ASP A 44 -1.96 2.09 -31.02
C ASP A 44 -3.30 1.78 -30.32
N MET A 45 -3.31 1.76 -28.98
CA MET A 45 -4.51 1.59 -28.18
C MET A 45 -5.44 2.81 -28.26
N GLU A 46 -4.89 4.02 -28.22
CA GLU A 46 -5.64 5.26 -28.39
C GLU A 46 -6.26 5.34 -29.80
N LEU A 47 -5.49 4.96 -30.83
CA LEU A 47 -5.99 4.87 -32.21
C LEU A 47 -7.12 3.84 -32.35
N ALA A 48 -7.00 2.68 -31.70
CA ALA A 48 -8.04 1.65 -31.72
C ALA A 48 -9.34 2.12 -31.04
N GLN A 49 -9.25 2.87 -29.94
CA GLN A 49 -10.42 3.48 -29.30
C GLN A 49 -11.07 4.54 -30.19
N GLN A 50 -10.28 5.38 -30.87
CA GLN A 50 -10.82 6.36 -31.81
C GLN A 50 -11.50 5.71 -33.02
N ILE A 51 -11.00 4.56 -33.48
CA ILE A 51 -11.65 3.78 -34.56
C ILE A 51 -12.96 3.17 -34.07
N ALA A 52 -13.01 2.65 -32.84
CA ALA A 52 -14.21 2.06 -32.24
C ALA A 52 -15.33 3.08 -31.98
N LEU A 53 -14.98 4.35 -31.79
CA LEU A 53 -15.93 5.45 -31.52
C LEU A 53 -16.40 6.19 -32.78
N ARG A 54 -15.93 5.81 -33.98
CA ARG A 54 -16.45 6.40 -35.23
C ARG A 54 -17.86 5.87 -35.54
N PRO A 55 -18.86 6.74 -35.79
CA PRO A 55 -20.17 6.28 -36.21
C PRO A 55 -20.11 5.64 -37.59
N THR A 56 -20.76 4.50 -37.78
CA THR A 56 -20.93 3.88 -39.10
C THR A 56 -21.81 4.76 -39.98
N SER A 57 -21.28 5.20 -41.13
CA SER A 57 -22.04 5.94 -42.14
C SER A 57 -23.29 5.16 -42.61
N PRO A 58 -24.41 5.85 -42.91
CA PRO A 58 -25.67 5.18 -43.23
C PRO A 58 -25.61 4.51 -44.60
N ARG A 59 -25.78 3.18 -44.60
CA ARG A 59 -25.91 2.39 -45.82
C ARG A 59 -27.35 2.53 -46.33
N LYS A 60 -27.53 3.18 -47.49
CA LYS A 60 -28.81 3.20 -48.23
C LYS A 60 -29.07 1.79 -48.73
N ASN A 61 -30.18 1.17 -48.29
CA ASN A 61 -30.63 -0.12 -48.81
C ASN A 61 -31.94 0.08 -49.57
N THR A 62 -31.84 0.05 -50.90
CA THR A 62 -32.92 -0.27 -51.83
C THR A 62 -33.18 -1.78 -51.75
N GLY A 63 -34.46 -2.17 -51.67
CA GLY A 63 -34.88 -3.54 -51.39
C GLY A 63 -34.72 -4.56 -52.52
N ASN A 64 -34.73 -5.85 -52.15
CA ASN A 64 -35.73 -6.83 -52.59
C ASN A 64 -35.46 -8.21 -51.93
N TRP A 65 -36.56 -8.81 -51.45
CA TRP A 65 -37.01 -10.22 -51.40
C TRP A 65 -35.96 -11.34 -51.67
N ILE A 66 -35.93 -12.49 -50.96
CA ILE A 66 -36.93 -13.58 -50.92
C ILE A 66 -36.66 -14.55 -49.71
N CYS A 67 -37.75 -15.02 -49.06
CA CYS A 67 -38.12 -16.37 -48.55
C CYS A 67 -37.08 -17.53 -48.48
N SER A 68 -37.08 -18.55 -47.61
CA SER A 68 -38.05 -19.16 -46.67
C SER A 68 -37.29 -20.14 -45.75
N THR A 69 -37.79 -20.43 -44.53
CA THR A 69 -38.25 -21.78 -44.09
C THR A 69 -38.69 -21.79 -42.61
N SER A 70 -40.02 -21.88 -42.43
CA SER A 70 -40.79 -22.78 -41.52
C SER A 70 -40.18 -23.24 -40.19
N SER A 71 -40.87 -23.32 -39.05
CA SER A 71 -42.26 -23.08 -38.61
C SER A 71 -42.36 -23.67 -37.20
N PHE A 72 -43.11 -23.05 -36.26
CA PHE A 72 -44.15 -23.72 -35.46
C PHE A 72 -44.80 -22.68 -34.52
N GLN A 73 -46.11 -22.48 -34.72
CA GLN A 73 -47.02 -21.66 -33.93
C GLN A 73 -47.57 -22.44 -32.72
N SER A 74 -47.86 -21.73 -31.63
CA SER A 74 -49.13 -21.90 -30.90
C SER A 74 -49.46 -20.61 -30.15
N ASP A 75 -50.51 -19.93 -30.63
CA ASP A 75 -51.21 -18.83 -29.98
C ASP A 75 -51.94 -19.29 -28.71
N PHE A 76 -51.95 -18.44 -27.67
CA PHE A 76 -53.13 -18.12 -26.85
C PHE A 76 -52.91 -16.74 -26.22
N GLY A 77 -53.80 -15.80 -26.56
CA GLY A 77 -53.79 -14.43 -26.01
C GLY A 77 -54.52 -14.32 -24.67
N ASP A 78 -54.27 -13.24 -23.93
CA ASP A 78 -55.25 -12.17 -23.68
C ASP A 78 -54.57 -11.00 -22.95
N ASN A 79 -55.20 -9.84 -23.09
CA ASN A 79 -54.79 -8.49 -22.73
C ASN A 79 -54.42 -8.28 -21.25
N SER A 80 -53.34 -7.53 -21.02
CA SER A 80 -53.23 -6.61 -19.87
C SER A 80 -52.04 -5.66 -20.07
N GLU A 81 -52.35 -4.40 -20.38
CA GLU A 81 -51.38 -3.30 -20.29
C GLU A 81 -50.86 -3.17 -18.84
N PRO A 82 -49.55 -3.00 -18.61
CA PRO A 82 -49.06 -2.37 -17.40
C PRO A 82 -48.91 -0.87 -17.65
N SER A 83 -49.85 -0.15 -17.04
CA SER A 83 -49.85 1.29 -16.84
C SER A 83 -48.44 1.85 -16.54
N THR A 84 -47.97 2.75 -17.39
CA THR A 84 -46.82 3.60 -17.09
C THR A 84 -47.21 4.62 -16.02
N SER A 85 -46.99 4.27 -14.76
CA SER A 85 -47.12 5.23 -13.66
C SER A 85 -45.99 6.27 -13.75
N ARG A 86 -46.25 7.36 -14.45
CA ARG A 86 -45.55 8.64 -14.29
C ARG A 86 -45.69 9.08 -12.84
N CYS A 87 -44.67 8.81 -12.02
CA CYS A 87 -44.50 9.54 -10.77
C CYS A 87 -43.94 10.93 -11.09
N ASN A 88 -44.84 11.90 -11.21
CA ASN A 88 -44.46 13.31 -11.10
C ASN A 88 -44.19 13.62 -9.62
N SER A 89 -43.00 13.27 -9.15
CA SER A 89 -42.47 13.79 -7.90
C SER A 89 -41.75 15.09 -8.20
N LYS A 90 -42.32 16.21 -7.76
CA LYS A 90 -41.61 17.48 -7.66
C LYS A 90 -40.27 17.24 -6.97
N MET A 91 -39.17 17.46 -7.67
CA MET A 91 -37.84 17.46 -7.08
C MET A 91 -37.76 18.62 -6.10
N ASN A 92 -37.70 18.30 -4.81
CA ASN A 92 -37.12 19.18 -3.82
C ASN A 92 -35.60 18.97 -3.94
N ASP A 93 -34.88 19.99 -4.39
CA ASP A 93 -33.44 19.95 -4.67
C ASP A 93 -32.53 19.91 -3.42
N ASP A 94 -33.06 19.67 -2.21
CA ASP A 94 -32.28 19.73 -0.96
C ASP A 94 -32.48 18.53 -0.02
N ALA A 95 -33.00 17.39 -0.49
CA ALA A 95 -33.07 16.18 0.33
C ALA A 95 -31.71 15.47 0.35
N GLU A 96 -30.94 15.65 1.42
CA GLU A 96 -29.69 14.91 1.65
C GLU A 96 -29.97 13.40 1.60
N VAL A 97 -29.44 12.72 0.58
CA VAL A 97 -29.62 11.27 0.38
C VAL A 97 -29.11 10.51 1.60
N SER A 98 -29.94 9.61 2.14
CA SER A 98 -29.61 8.87 3.35
C SER A 98 -28.40 7.94 3.13
N ILE A 99 -27.65 7.62 4.20
CA ILE A 99 -26.48 6.73 4.11
C ILE A 99 -26.84 5.34 3.52
N PRO A 100 -27.94 4.68 3.91
CA PRO A 100 -28.32 3.40 3.32
C PRO A 100 -28.59 3.49 1.81
N GLU A 101 -29.20 4.59 1.33
CA GLU A 101 -29.43 4.82 -0.10
C GLU A 101 -28.12 5.06 -0.84
N LYS A 102 -27.19 5.84 -0.28
CA LYS A 102 -25.83 6.02 -0.84
C LYS A 102 -25.10 4.69 -0.97
N ILE A 103 -25.17 3.84 0.06
CA ILE A 103 -24.58 2.49 0.02
C ILE A 103 -25.24 1.66 -1.07
N SER A 104 -26.58 1.59 -1.11
CA SER A 104 -27.31 0.83 -2.12
C SER A 104 -26.97 1.29 -3.54
N CYS A 105 -26.92 2.61 -3.75
CA CYS A 105 -26.53 3.21 -5.02
C CYS A 105 -25.09 2.83 -5.41
N LEU A 106 -24.14 2.97 -4.48
CA LEU A 106 -22.74 2.63 -4.73
C LEU A 106 -22.55 1.14 -5.01
N VAL A 107 -23.27 0.26 -4.31
CA VAL A 107 -23.20 -1.19 -4.55
C VAL A 107 -23.58 -1.55 -5.99
N ASN A 108 -24.58 -0.86 -6.54
CA ASN A 108 -25.06 -1.07 -7.91
C ASN A 108 -24.20 -0.38 -8.98
N LEU A 109 -23.55 0.74 -8.65
CA LEU A 109 -22.80 1.56 -9.62
C LEU A 109 -21.29 1.35 -9.58
N GLN A 110 -20.74 0.75 -8.52
CA GLN A 110 -19.30 0.54 -8.42
C GLN A 110 -18.77 -0.33 -9.56
N LEU A 111 -17.59 0.03 -10.07
CA LEU A 111 -16.96 -0.68 -11.17
C LEU A 111 -15.89 -1.63 -10.65
N ARG A 112 -15.77 -2.80 -11.28
CA ARG A 112 -14.65 -3.71 -11.04
C ARG A 112 -13.36 -3.06 -11.53
N SER A 113 -12.34 -3.03 -10.69
CA SER A 113 -11.02 -2.60 -11.15
C SER A 113 -10.44 -3.60 -12.14
N PHE A 114 -9.95 -3.09 -13.25
CA PHE A 114 -9.17 -3.87 -14.20
C PHE A 114 -7.74 -4.04 -13.67
N TYR A 115 -7.20 -5.24 -13.89
CA TYR A 115 -5.81 -5.56 -13.59
C TYR A 115 -5.32 -6.65 -14.55
N TYR A 116 -4.01 -6.75 -14.71
CA TYR A 116 -3.40 -7.81 -15.49
C TYR A 116 -3.41 -9.12 -14.69
N LYS A 117 -4.25 -10.07 -15.09
CA LYS A 117 -4.34 -11.38 -14.44
C LYS A 117 -3.18 -12.29 -14.84
N VAL A 118 -2.46 -12.81 -13.87
CA VAL A 118 -1.35 -13.75 -14.06
C VAL A 118 -1.90 -15.19 -14.10
N GLU A 119 -1.72 -15.90 -15.22
CA GLU A 119 -2.34 -17.22 -15.45
C GLU A 119 -2.03 -18.27 -14.38
N ARG A 120 -0.80 -18.28 -13.87
CA ARG A 120 -0.34 -19.27 -12.87
C ARG A 120 -0.35 -18.75 -11.43
N SER A 121 -1.03 -17.65 -11.15
CA SER A 121 -0.90 -16.86 -9.91
C SER A 121 0.50 -16.30 -9.70
N LEU A 122 0.57 -15.02 -9.37
CA LEU A 122 1.84 -14.34 -9.09
C LEU A 122 2.59 -14.99 -7.91
N MET A 123 1.85 -15.37 -6.86
CA MET A 123 2.44 -15.94 -5.65
C MET A 123 3.00 -17.34 -5.88
N ALA A 124 2.40 -18.14 -6.76
CA ALA A 124 2.95 -19.45 -7.10
C ALA A 124 4.25 -19.34 -7.92
N LEU A 125 4.34 -18.35 -8.82
CA LEU A 125 5.58 -18.07 -9.54
C LEU A 125 6.69 -17.59 -8.59
N LEU A 126 6.37 -16.70 -7.65
CA LEU A 126 7.30 -16.25 -6.61
C LEU A 126 7.76 -17.40 -5.72
N ARG A 127 6.83 -18.23 -5.24
CA ARG A 127 7.14 -19.43 -4.45
C ARG A 127 8.13 -20.33 -5.19
N ARG A 128 7.87 -20.64 -6.47
CA ARG A 128 8.76 -21.47 -7.30
C ARG A 128 10.16 -20.86 -7.38
N CYS A 129 10.28 -19.55 -7.60
CA CYS A 129 11.58 -18.90 -7.68
C CYS A 129 12.36 -19.01 -6.36
N LEU A 130 11.69 -18.80 -5.22
CA LEU A 130 12.30 -18.93 -3.89
C LEU A 130 12.71 -20.37 -3.59
N GLU A 131 11.91 -21.36 -4.00
CA GLU A 131 12.27 -22.79 -3.91
C GLU A 131 13.48 -23.14 -4.80
N LEU A 132 13.75 -22.40 -5.87
CA LEU A 132 14.91 -22.64 -6.74
C LEU A 132 16.19 -21.92 -6.29
N GLU A 133 16.11 -21.03 -5.31
CA GLU A 133 17.32 -20.36 -4.80
C GLU A 133 18.26 -21.39 -4.14
N ARG A 134 19.56 -21.26 -4.43
CA ARG A 134 20.60 -22.18 -3.92
C ARG A 134 20.97 -21.92 -2.46
N GLU A 135 20.65 -20.74 -1.96
CA GLU A 135 21.02 -20.33 -0.62
C GLU A 135 20.14 -20.99 0.45
N ASN A 136 20.75 -21.42 1.55
CA ASN A 136 20.01 -21.95 2.70
C ASN A 136 19.23 -20.81 3.37
N SER A 137 17.95 -20.75 3.06
CA SER A 137 17.06 -19.71 3.55
C SER A 137 15.67 -20.26 3.81
N THR A 138 15.00 -19.64 4.78
CA THR A 138 13.61 -19.94 5.12
C THR A 138 12.77 -18.75 4.70
N CYS A 139 11.71 -19.02 3.93
CA CYS A 139 10.80 -18.01 3.42
C CYS A 139 9.39 -18.27 3.94
N ILE A 140 8.68 -17.22 4.31
CA ILE A 140 7.25 -17.27 4.64
C ILE A 140 6.51 -16.32 3.69
N LEU A 141 5.48 -16.82 3.02
CA LEU A 141 4.70 -16.08 2.02
C LEU A 141 3.23 -16.02 2.40
N SER A 142 2.56 -14.93 2.04
CA SER A 142 1.09 -14.90 1.97
C SER A 142 0.60 -15.89 0.91
N SER A 143 -0.60 -16.44 1.10
CA SER A 143 -1.16 -17.47 0.21
C SER A 143 -1.49 -16.98 -1.20
N TYR A 144 -2.22 -15.87 -1.31
CA TYR A 144 -2.73 -15.35 -2.57
C TYR A 144 -2.71 -13.84 -2.58
N ILE A 145 -2.38 -13.23 -3.72
CA ILE A 145 -2.59 -11.79 -3.96
C ILE A 145 -2.58 -11.54 -5.46
N ASP A 146 -3.45 -10.66 -5.94
CA ASP A 146 -3.36 -10.09 -7.28
C ASP A 146 -2.59 -8.77 -7.22
N HIS A 147 -1.69 -8.53 -8.18
CA HIS A 147 -0.92 -7.29 -8.25
C HIS A 147 -1.69 -6.21 -9.01
N PHE A 148 -1.97 -5.11 -8.32
CA PHE A 148 -2.57 -3.91 -8.90
C PHE A 148 -1.47 -2.87 -9.12
N GLN A 149 -1.15 -2.63 -10.38
CA GLN A 149 -0.21 -1.58 -10.79
C GLN A 149 -0.93 -0.24 -10.97
N SER A 150 -0.21 0.86 -10.81
CA SER A 150 -0.68 2.17 -11.23
C SER A 150 -0.79 2.28 -12.75
N VAL A 151 -1.85 2.94 -13.19
CA VAL A 151 -2.15 3.27 -14.57
C VAL A 151 -1.62 4.68 -14.84
N GLU A 152 -0.89 4.81 -15.93
CA GLU A 152 -0.12 6.03 -16.25
C GLU A 152 -1.02 7.25 -16.45
N SER A 153 -2.18 7.07 -17.05
CA SER A 153 -3.18 8.10 -17.31
C SER A 153 -4.12 8.40 -16.15
N GLU A 154 -4.14 7.57 -15.10
CA GLU A 154 -5.15 7.67 -14.03
C GLU A 154 -4.51 8.05 -12.69
N ASP A 155 -3.57 7.23 -12.21
CA ASP A 155 -3.16 7.25 -10.80
C ASP A 155 -1.64 7.28 -10.57
N ARG A 156 -0.85 7.43 -11.63
CA ARG A 156 0.61 7.56 -11.51
C ARG A 156 1.00 8.76 -10.65
N GLY A 157 1.80 8.50 -9.62
CA GLY A 157 2.33 9.53 -8.71
C GLY A 157 1.43 9.85 -7.52
N TRP A 158 0.27 9.19 -7.37
CA TRP A 158 -0.60 9.41 -6.20
C TRP A 158 -1.43 8.19 -5.78
N GLY A 159 -1.66 7.24 -6.67
CA GLY A 159 -2.54 6.09 -6.47
C GLY A 159 -2.01 4.96 -5.60
N CYS A 160 -0.76 5.01 -5.12
CA CYS A 160 -0.11 3.86 -4.49
C CYS A 160 -0.90 3.31 -3.30
N GLY A 161 -1.44 4.18 -2.44
CA GLY A 161 -2.27 3.75 -1.31
C GLY A 161 -3.55 3.03 -1.74
N TRP A 162 -4.23 3.54 -2.77
CA TRP A 162 -5.42 2.92 -3.34
C TRP A 162 -5.12 1.56 -3.99
N ARG A 163 -4.03 1.46 -4.74
CA ARG A 163 -3.58 0.19 -5.34
C ARG A 163 -3.19 -0.85 -4.27
N ASN A 164 -2.58 -0.43 -3.16
CA ASN A 164 -2.33 -1.33 -2.03
C ASN A 164 -3.64 -1.82 -1.39
N ILE A 165 -4.65 -0.95 -1.20
CA ILE A 165 -5.99 -1.38 -0.76
C ILE A 165 -6.59 -2.43 -1.72
N GLN A 166 -6.45 -2.23 -3.04
CA GLN A 166 -6.90 -3.21 -4.03
C GLN A 166 -6.17 -4.56 -3.91
N MET A 167 -4.85 -4.53 -3.70
CA MET A 167 -4.06 -5.75 -3.45
C MET A 167 -4.51 -6.48 -2.18
N LEU A 168 -4.67 -5.79 -1.05
CA LEU A 168 -5.20 -6.39 0.19
C LEU A 168 -6.63 -6.94 -0.02
N SER A 169 -7.49 -6.18 -0.70
CA SER A 169 -8.86 -6.61 -1.00
C SER A 169 -8.89 -7.90 -1.84
N SER A 170 -7.98 -8.04 -2.81
CA SER A 170 -7.88 -9.26 -3.63
C SER A 170 -7.54 -10.50 -2.80
N HIS A 171 -6.69 -10.34 -1.79
CA HIS A 171 -6.37 -11.41 -0.85
C HIS A 171 -7.60 -11.80 -0.03
N LEU A 172 -8.27 -10.81 0.59
CA LEU A 172 -9.42 -11.05 1.46
C LEU A 172 -10.59 -11.71 0.72
N LEU A 173 -10.95 -11.20 -0.47
CA LEU A 173 -12.04 -11.75 -1.29
C LEU A 173 -11.78 -13.20 -1.73
N MET A 174 -10.51 -13.61 -1.82
CA MET A 174 -10.13 -14.97 -2.19
C MET A 174 -10.01 -15.91 -0.98
N GLN A 175 -9.60 -15.39 0.19
CA GLN A 175 -9.18 -16.23 1.33
C GLN A 175 -10.18 -16.25 2.49
N SER A 176 -11.11 -15.29 2.60
CA SER A 176 -12.14 -15.27 3.65
C SER A 176 -13.52 -15.14 3.02
N GLN A 177 -14.37 -16.12 3.32
CA GLN A 177 -15.76 -16.13 2.87
C GLN A 177 -16.56 -15.03 3.57
N GLU A 178 -16.27 -14.79 4.84
CA GLU A 178 -16.89 -13.73 5.65
C GLU A 178 -16.52 -12.35 5.11
N ALA A 179 -15.24 -12.11 4.77
CA ALA A 179 -14.80 -10.87 4.16
C ALA A 179 -15.47 -10.65 2.79
N LYS A 180 -15.66 -11.72 2.01
CA LYS A 180 -16.33 -11.67 0.70
C LYS A 180 -17.79 -11.24 0.79
N GLU A 181 -18.48 -11.60 1.87
CA GLU A 181 -19.88 -11.23 2.11
C GLU A 181 -20.05 -9.76 2.52
N VAL A 182 -19.09 -9.22 3.29
CA VAL A 182 -19.20 -7.85 3.83
C VAL A 182 -18.51 -6.78 2.98
N LEU A 183 -17.41 -7.12 2.30
CA LEU A 183 -16.64 -6.14 1.53
C LEU A 183 -17.43 -5.60 0.36
N PHE A 184 -17.46 -4.27 0.26
CA PHE A 184 -18.02 -3.55 -0.88
C PHE A 184 -19.47 -3.95 -1.19
N GLY A 185 -20.25 -4.25 -0.16
CA GLY A 185 -21.64 -4.70 -0.27
C GLY A 185 -21.80 -6.09 -0.87
N GLY A 186 -20.82 -6.99 -0.68
CA GLY A 186 -20.90 -8.37 -1.13
C GLY A 186 -20.74 -8.55 -2.63
N SER A 187 -20.16 -7.55 -3.32
CA SER A 187 -20.01 -7.56 -4.79
C SER A 187 -19.12 -8.69 -5.32
N GLY A 188 -18.27 -9.27 -4.46
CA GLY A 188 -17.35 -10.35 -4.81
C GLY A 188 -16.21 -9.92 -5.74
N PHE A 189 -15.92 -8.62 -5.85
CA PHE A 189 -14.82 -8.09 -6.64
C PHE A 189 -14.15 -6.88 -6.02
N VAL A 190 -12.92 -6.60 -6.45
CA VAL A 190 -12.16 -5.41 -6.05
C VAL A 190 -12.64 -4.19 -6.85
N PRO A 191 -13.16 -3.13 -6.20
CA PRO A 191 -13.64 -1.94 -6.90
C PRO A 191 -12.49 -1.08 -7.48
N ASP A 192 -12.82 -0.23 -8.45
CA ASP A 192 -11.94 0.81 -8.97
C ASP A 192 -11.66 1.92 -7.93
N ILE A 193 -10.66 2.77 -8.20
CA ILE A 193 -10.22 3.81 -7.25
C ILE A 193 -11.36 4.78 -6.94
N ALA A 194 -12.15 5.16 -7.94
CA ALA A 194 -13.29 6.06 -7.76
C ALA A 194 -14.33 5.49 -6.79
N SER A 195 -14.65 4.19 -6.88
CA SER A 195 -15.56 3.54 -5.93
C SER A 195 -14.93 3.41 -4.54
N LEU A 196 -13.63 3.11 -4.44
CA LEU A 196 -12.93 3.07 -3.14
C LEU A 196 -12.94 4.42 -2.42
N GLN A 197 -12.77 5.53 -3.16
CA GLN A 197 -12.88 6.88 -2.61
C GLN A 197 -14.28 7.12 -2.02
N ARG A 198 -15.34 6.76 -2.75
CA ARG A 198 -16.72 6.88 -2.24
C ARG A 198 -16.98 6.00 -1.02
N TRP A 199 -16.47 4.77 -1.02
CA TRP A 199 -16.57 3.88 0.15
C TRP A 199 -15.88 4.48 1.38
N LEU A 200 -14.73 5.14 1.21
CA LEU A 200 -14.04 5.84 2.29
C LEU A 200 -14.84 7.04 2.80
N GLU A 201 -15.41 7.86 1.91
CA GLU A 201 -16.28 8.97 2.32
C GLU A 201 -17.52 8.50 3.08
N ILE A 202 -18.12 7.38 2.66
CA ILE A 202 -19.23 6.74 3.39
C ILE A 202 -18.74 6.25 4.77
N ALA A 203 -17.53 5.69 4.88
CA ALA A 203 -16.95 5.31 6.16
C ALA A 203 -16.83 6.52 7.09
N TRP A 204 -16.34 7.65 6.59
CA TRP A 204 -16.26 8.89 7.34
C TRP A 204 -17.63 9.42 7.77
N GLN A 205 -18.63 9.41 6.88
CA GLN A 205 -20.00 9.80 7.21
C GLN A 205 -20.63 8.89 8.29
N ARG A 206 -20.16 7.63 8.38
CA ARG A 206 -20.56 6.68 9.43
C ARG A 206 -19.77 6.83 10.74
N GLY A 207 -18.84 7.79 10.80
CA GLY A 207 -18.09 8.16 12.00
C GLY A 207 -16.72 7.48 12.14
N PHE A 208 -16.26 6.73 11.14
CA PHE A 208 -14.92 6.16 11.18
C PHE A 208 -13.88 7.25 10.90
N ASP A 209 -12.81 7.31 11.69
CA ASP A 209 -11.65 8.18 11.46
C ASP A 209 -12.00 9.64 11.14
N ILE A 210 -12.75 10.28 12.04
CA ILE A 210 -13.14 11.70 11.90
C ILE A 210 -11.92 12.61 11.78
N ASP A 211 -10.84 12.32 12.51
CA ASP A 211 -9.61 13.10 12.46
C ASP A 211 -8.92 12.99 11.09
N GLY A 212 -8.77 11.76 10.55
CA GLY A 212 -8.27 11.54 9.19
C GLY A 212 -9.17 12.18 8.13
N SER A 213 -10.49 12.08 8.28
CA SER A 213 -11.45 12.73 7.39
C SER A 213 -11.26 14.26 7.36
N ASN A 214 -11.16 14.89 8.52
CA ASN A 214 -10.91 16.33 8.65
C ASN A 214 -9.59 16.75 8.01
N SER A 215 -8.53 15.95 8.17
CA SER A 215 -7.22 16.22 7.55
C SER A 215 -7.30 16.28 6.01
N LEU A 216 -8.17 15.46 5.41
CA LEU A 216 -8.43 15.41 3.98
C LEU A 216 -9.62 16.28 3.55
N LYS A 217 -10.14 17.13 4.43
CA LYS A 217 -11.28 18.03 4.20
C LYS A 217 -12.58 17.30 3.85
N ASN A 218 -12.78 16.11 4.41
CA ASN A 218 -13.98 15.28 4.26
C ASN A 218 -14.31 14.92 2.80
N GLU A 219 -13.32 14.93 1.91
CA GLU A 219 -13.52 14.72 0.48
C GLU A 219 -12.30 14.00 -0.10
N VAL A 220 -12.50 12.93 -0.83
CA VAL A 220 -11.46 12.25 -1.62
C VAL A 220 -11.95 11.84 -2.99
N TYR A 221 -13.25 11.67 -3.18
CA TYR A 221 -13.85 11.29 -4.44
C TYR A 221 -13.57 12.33 -5.54
N GLY A 222 -13.08 11.84 -6.68
CA GLY A 222 -12.72 12.72 -7.81
C GLY A 222 -11.42 13.49 -7.61
N THR A 223 -10.70 13.27 -6.51
CA THR A 223 -9.41 13.91 -6.24
C THR A 223 -8.24 12.96 -6.46
N ASN A 224 -7.03 13.52 -6.49
CA ASN A 224 -5.77 12.78 -6.52
C ASN A 224 -5.07 12.73 -5.15
N LYS A 225 -5.85 12.80 -4.06
CA LYS A 225 -5.32 12.82 -2.69
C LYS A 225 -4.60 11.52 -2.37
N TRP A 226 -3.45 11.67 -1.73
CA TRP A 226 -2.67 10.57 -1.18
C TRP A 226 -3.38 10.08 0.09
N ILE A 227 -3.29 8.78 0.34
CA ILE A 227 -3.82 8.13 1.53
C ILE A 227 -2.76 7.22 2.15
N GLY A 228 -2.93 6.90 3.42
CA GLY A 228 -2.03 6.05 4.20
C GLY A 228 -2.72 4.88 4.88
N THR A 229 -2.13 4.44 5.99
CA THR A 229 -2.62 3.33 6.82
C THR A 229 -3.91 3.68 7.55
N THR A 230 -4.11 4.94 7.94
CA THR A 230 -5.31 5.46 8.63
C THR A 230 -6.55 5.30 7.76
N GLU A 231 -6.52 5.82 6.53
CA GLU A 231 -7.62 5.67 5.58
C GLU A 231 -7.84 4.21 5.16
N CYS A 232 -6.76 3.44 5.00
CA CYS A 232 -6.84 2.01 4.75
C CYS A 232 -7.57 1.29 5.90
N ALA A 233 -7.23 1.59 7.14
CA ALA A 233 -7.86 1.00 8.32
C ALA A 233 -9.31 1.45 8.46
N ALA A 234 -9.61 2.74 8.29
CA ALA A 234 -10.96 3.30 8.34
C ALA A 234 -11.88 2.62 7.32
N LEU A 235 -11.41 2.46 6.08
CA LEU A 235 -12.16 1.77 5.02
C LEU A 235 -12.51 0.34 5.43
N PHE A 236 -11.53 -0.48 5.81
CA PHE A 236 -11.76 -1.88 6.15
C PHE A 236 -12.58 -2.05 7.44
N ARG A 237 -12.36 -1.20 8.45
CA ARG A 237 -13.15 -1.18 9.70
C ARG A 237 -14.62 -0.84 9.45
N SER A 238 -14.93 -0.01 8.45
CA SER A 238 -16.31 0.28 8.04
C SER A 238 -17.09 -0.95 7.52
N PHE A 239 -16.36 -1.97 7.07
CA PHE A 239 -16.88 -3.30 6.69
C PHE A 239 -16.75 -4.33 7.81
N ARG A 240 -16.49 -3.90 9.06
CA ARG A 240 -16.33 -4.75 10.25
C ARG A 240 -15.08 -5.63 10.22
N LEU A 241 -14.12 -5.33 9.35
CA LEU A 241 -12.83 -6.01 9.34
C LEU A 241 -11.90 -5.37 10.36
N ARG A 242 -11.16 -6.20 11.10
CA ARG A 242 -10.29 -5.75 12.18
C ARG A 242 -8.93 -5.32 11.62
N ALA A 243 -8.91 -4.14 11.01
CA ALA A 243 -7.67 -3.51 10.56
C ALA A 243 -6.91 -2.90 11.74
N ARG A 244 -5.61 -3.17 11.82
CA ARG A 244 -4.70 -2.74 12.90
C ARG A 244 -3.51 -2.00 12.32
N ILE A 245 -3.08 -0.93 12.99
CA ILE A 245 -1.93 -0.13 12.56
C ILE A 245 -0.76 -0.37 13.53
N VAL A 246 0.44 -0.50 12.98
CA VAL A 246 1.69 -0.62 13.73
C VAL A 246 2.68 0.40 13.24
N ASP A 247 3.26 1.12 14.18
CA ASP A 247 4.13 2.27 13.93
C ASP A 247 5.56 1.96 14.36
N PHE A 248 6.50 2.32 13.51
CA PHE A 248 7.94 2.19 13.75
C PHE A 248 8.61 3.55 13.56
N GLY A 249 9.30 4.03 14.59
CA GLY A 249 10.02 5.29 14.57
C GLY A 249 10.78 5.54 15.87
N SER A 250 11.47 6.67 15.97
CA SER A 250 12.14 7.09 17.21
C SER A 250 11.11 7.50 18.27
N LYS A 251 11.42 7.28 19.55
CA LYS A 251 10.57 7.72 20.68
C LYS A 251 10.13 9.19 20.63
N GLU A 252 10.95 10.07 20.08
CA GLU A 252 10.63 11.49 19.89
C GLU A 252 9.41 11.73 18.98
N LEU A 253 9.08 10.75 18.14
CA LEU A 253 7.93 10.80 17.24
C LEU A 253 6.69 10.11 17.84
N GLU A 254 6.78 9.49 19.03
CA GLU A 254 5.67 8.74 19.65
C GLU A 254 4.40 9.60 19.79
N SER A 255 4.55 10.88 20.13
CA SER A 255 3.42 11.83 20.27
C SER A 255 2.74 12.19 18.95
N LEU A 256 3.36 11.90 17.80
CA LEU A 256 2.78 12.14 16.48
C LEU A 256 1.89 10.97 16.00
N TYR A 257 1.87 9.85 16.72
CA TYR A 257 1.07 8.68 16.36
C TYR A 257 -0.28 8.65 17.06
N CYS A 258 -1.26 8.00 16.42
CA CYS A 258 -2.62 7.87 16.91
C CYS A 258 -2.67 6.99 18.17
N GLY A 259 -2.64 7.62 19.36
CA GLY A 259 -2.91 6.94 20.62
C GLY A 259 -1.75 6.79 21.59
N GLY A 260 -0.72 7.64 21.54
CA GLY A 260 0.34 7.69 22.56
C GLY A 260 -0.23 7.63 23.99
N ASN A 261 0.26 6.67 24.78
CA ASN A 261 -0.25 6.31 26.11
C ASN A 261 -0.54 7.55 26.98
N ARG A 262 -1.82 7.91 27.15
CA ARG A 262 -2.25 8.76 28.26
C ARG A 262 -2.30 7.92 29.54
N GLY A 263 -1.11 7.57 30.03
CA GLY A 263 -0.94 7.02 31.38
C GLY A 263 -1.38 8.08 32.39
N ALA A 264 -2.28 7.68 33.28
CA ALA A 264 -2.82 8.51 34.34
C ALA A 264 -1.72 8.90 35.35
N GLU A 265 -1.26 10.14 35.30
CA GLU A 265 -0.68 10.81 36.48
C GLU A 265 -1.45 12.11 36.73
N HIS A 266 -2.06 12.13 37.91
CA HIS A 266 -2.79 13.27 38.46
C HIS A 266 -1.76 14.36 38.77
N VAL A 267 -1.77 15.47 38.02
CA VAL A 267 -1.07 16.70 38.42
C VAL A 267 -2.05 17.86 38.35
N GLU A 268 -2.22 18.49 39.51
CA GLU A 268 -3.15 19.59 39.77
C GLU A 268 -2.93 20.80 38.86
N MET A 269 -4.05 21.43 38.50
CA MET A 269 -4.13 22.62 37.66
C MET A 269 -3.48 23.83 38.35
N ASN A 270 -2.67 24.58 37.59
CA ASN A 270 -2.71 26.04 37.67
C ASN A 270 -2.27 26.75 36.38
N SER A 271 -3.02 27.82 36.09
CA SER A 271 -2.79 28.95 35.17
C SER A 271 -2.69 28.72 33.65
N GLU A 272 -3.76 29.15 32.97
CA GLU A 272 -3.81 29.93 31.73
C GLU A 272 -2.64 29.81 30.73
N ALA A 273 -2.71 28.80 29.88
CA ALA A 273 -2.08 28.83 28.56
C ALA A 273 -3.09 28.38 27.50
N LYS A 274 -3.29 29.21 26.48
CA LYS A 274 -4.13 28.95 25.31
C LYS A 274 -3.86 27.53 24.78
N ARG A 275 -4.84 26.63 24.92
CA ARG A 275 -4.81 25.29 24.32
C ARG A 275 -4.68 25.43 22.81
N LYS A 276 -3.47 25.26 22.29
CA LYS A 276 -3.28 24.83 20.89
C LYS A 276 -3.80 23.40 20.84
N VAL A 277 -4.82 23.17 20.03
CA VAL A 277 -5.25 21.83 19.65
C VAL A 277 -4.06 21.18 18.93
N GLU A 278 -3.43 20.19 19.56
CA GLU A 278 -2.42 19.36 18.91
C GLU A 278 -3.13 18.53 17.83
N GLN A 279 -2.96 18.99 16.60
CA GLN A 279 -3.49 18.36 15.40
C GLN A 279 -2.62 17.14 15.10
N VAL A 280 -3.17 15.94 15.29
CA VAL A 280 -2.48 14.66 15.02
C VAL A 280 -2.53 14.41 13.51
N TYR A 281 -1.39 14.05 12.91
CA TYR A 281 -1.20 13.94 11.46
C TYR A 281 -0.62 12.57 11.09
N GLY A 282 -1.19 11.91 10.08
CA GLY A 282 -0.62 10.72 9.45
C GLY A 282 0.63 11.05 8.61
N PRO A 283 1.51 10.08 8.31
CA PRO A 283 2.80 10.34 7.64
C PRO A 283 2.72 10.90 6.22
N MET A 284 1.57 10.80 5.54
CA MET A 284 1.33 11.47 4.26
C MET A 284 0.97 12.95 4.41
N ASP A 285 0.50 13.38 5.58
CA ASP A 285 -0.03 14.73 5.80
C ASP A 285 1.08 15.78 5.87
N ASN A 286 2.29 15.38 6.28
CA ASN A 286 3.48 16.24 6.25
C ASN A 286 3.83 16.75 4.83
N PHE A 287 3.33 16.08 3.78
CA PHE A 287 3.47 16.54 2.39
C PHE A 287 2.48 17.63 2.00
N LEU A 288 1.32 17.75 2.67
CA LEU A 288 0.34 18.79 2.39
C LEU A 288 0.83 20.18 2.83
N GLN A 289 1.63 20.24 3.91
CA GLN A 289 2.17 21.51 4.43
C GLN A 289 3.39 22.02 3.63
N GLY A 290 4.27 21.11 3.17
CA GLY A 290 5.52 21.47 2.47
C GLY A 290 5.32 22.17 1.11
N ARG A 291 4.17 21.98 0.44
CA ARG A 291 3.85 22.68 -0.83
C ARG A 291 3.48 24.15 -0.64
N ASN A 292 2.89 24.52 0.51
CA ASN A 292 2.48 25.90 0.77
C ASN A 292 3.68 26.80 1.12
N LEU A 293 4.69 26.27 1.82
CA LEU A 293 5.93 26.99 2.13
C LEU A 293 6.78 27.28 0.88
N ARG A 294 6.79 26.35 -0.11
CA ARG A 294 7.53 26.57 -1.38
C ARG A 294 6.90 27.60 -2.30
N ARG A 295 5.59 27.87 -2.18
CA ARG A 295 4.92 28.93 -2.96
C ARG A 295 5.14 30.33 -2.41
N GLN A 296 5.55 30.47 -1.15
CA GLN A 296 5.81 31.77 -0.52
C GLN A 296 7.28 32.24 -0.62
N GLN A 297 8.20 31.45 -1.18
CA GLN A 297 9.63 31.79 -1.28
C GLN A 297 10.11 32.16 -2.69
N GLN A 298 9.23 32.53 -3.63
CA GLN A 298 9.65 33.09 -4.91
C GLN A 298 9.33 34.60 -4.96
N GLN A 299 10.27 35.40 -4.45
CA GLN A 299 10.55 36.77 -4.88
C GLN A 299 12.07 37.05 -4.76
N PRO A 300 12.64 37.96 -5.58
CA PRO A 300 14.00 37.81 -6.12
C PRO A 300 15.11 38.32 -5.18
N ILE A 301 16.23 37.59 -5.16
CA ILE A 301 17.46 37.95 -4.44
C ILE A 301 18.31 38.86 -5.34
N THR A 302 18.69 40.03 -4.82
CA THR A 302 19.79 40.87 -5.32
C THR A 302 21.05 40.65 -4.47
N THR A 303 22.21 40.83 -5.09
CA THR A 303 23.52 40.26 -4.76
C THR A 303 24.43 41.12 -3.86
N GLY A 304 25.13 40.44 -2.93
CA GLY A 304 26.54 40.69 -2.51
C GLY A 304 26.80 41.55 -1.24
N PRO A 305 28.03 41.53 -0.68
CA PRO A 305 28.90 40.37 -0.38
C PRO A 305 29.57 40.41 1.03
N ASP A 306 30.19 39.27 1.38
CA ASP A 306 31.36 39.03 2.26
C ASP A 306 31.43 39.53 3.72
N SER A 307 31.71 38.61 4.65
CA SER A 307 33.01 38.53 5.35
C SER A 307 33.10 37.39 6.36
N GLN A 308 34.33 36.87 6.45
CA GLN A 308 34.83 35.76 7.24
C GLN A 308 34.81 36.05 8.75
N THR A 309 34.72 35.01 9.59
CA THR A 309 35.78 34.68 10.57
C THR A 309 35.49 33.40 11.34
N ARG A 310 36.59 32.75 11.72
CA ARG A 310 36.74 31.50 12.46
C ARG A 310 36.49 31.73 13.95
N ASP A 311 36.10 30.69 14.69
CA ASP A 311 36.93 30.08 15.75
C ASP A 311 36.14 29.07 16.59
N SER A 312 36.75 27.91 16.81
CA SER A 312 36.45 27.00 17.93
C SER A 312 37.36 27.37 19.10
N PRO A 313 37.03 27.00 20.35
CA PRO A 313 37.72 25.82 20.87
C PRO A 313 36.90 24.94 21.84
N SER A 314 37.33 23.69 21.88
CA SER A 314 37.07 22.63 22.85
C SER A 314 37.57 22.95 24.27
N THR A 315 36.89 22.46 25.31
CA THR A 315 37.59 21.87 26.49
C THR A 315 36.69 20.90 27.25
N SER A 316 37.26 19.74 27.55
CA SER A 316 36.79 18.64 28.40
C SER A 316 37.03 18.90 29.89
N THR A 317 36.16 18.43 30.80
CA THR A 317 36.59 18.07 32.16
C THR A 317 35.75 16.93 32.76
N SER A 318 36.48 16.00 33.37
CA SER A 318 36.09 14.79 34.09
C SER A 318 35.65 15.10 35.53
N GLY A 319 34.76 14.27 36.09
CA GLY A 319 34.42 14.27 37.52
C GLY A 319 33.80 12.94 37.95
N TYR A 320 34.60 12.14 38.66
CA TYR A 320 34.23 10.87 39.31
C TYR A 320 33.49 11.10 40.64
N SER A 321 32.51 10.25 40.96
CA SER A 321 32.23 9.81 42.35
C SER A 321 31.42 8.51 42.41
N ASN A 322 31.91 7.57 43.22
CA ASN A 322 31.45 6.19 43.43
C ASN A 322 30.35 6.07 44.51
N GLY A 323 29.44 5.10 44.32
CA GLY A 323 29.08 4.05 45.30
C GLY A 323 27.85 4.26 46.20
N PHE A 324 26.83 3.39 46.08
CA PHE A 324 26.60 2.24 46.99
C PHE A 324 25.41 1.35 46.54
N ASN A 325 25.52 0.06 46.88
CA ASN A 325 24.78 -1.12 46.39
C ASN A 325 23.35 -1.30 46.93
N GLY A 326 22.49 -1.91 46.11
CA GLY A 326 21.28 -2.63 46.50
C GLY A 326 20.92 -3.71 45.47
N SER A 327 21.20 -4.98 45.78
CA SER A 327 21.12 -6.14 44.88
C SER A 327 19.68 -6.65 44.66
N ALA A 328 19.26 -6.79 43.40
CA ALA A 328 18.21 -7.71 43.00
C ALA A 328 18.63 -8.44 41.70
N LYS A 329 18.74 -9.77 41.78
CA LYS A 329 19.17 -10.66 40.69
C LYS A 329 18.03 -10.83 39.68
N SER A 330 18.24 -10.46 38.42
CA SER A 330 17.41 -10.90 37.29
C SER A 330 18.28 -11.48 36.17
N ASN A 331 17.87 -12.65 35.68
CA ASN A 331 18.55 -13.46 34.68
C ASN A 331 18.90 -12.66 33.40
N LYS A 332 20.20 -12.63 33.08
CA LYS A 332 20.74 -12.12 31.83
C LYS A 332 20.46 -13.11 30.70
N TYR A 333 19.38 -12.88 29.94
CA TYR A 333 19.44 -13.11 28.50
C TYR A 333 20.02 -11.84 27.89
N GLY A 334 21.14 -11.96 27.18
CA GLY A 334 21.87 -10.83 26.63
C GLY A 334 21.00 -10.02 25.68
N VAL A 335 20.53 -8.86 26.15
CA VAL A 335 19.93 -7.83 25.32
C VAL A 335 21.04 -7.29 24.43
N LYS A 336 21.15 -7.82 23.21
CA LYS A 336 21.86 -7.12 22.14
C LYS A 336 21.04 -5.86 21.87
N ASN A 337 21.66 -4.68 21.94
CA ASN A 337 21.07 -3.44 21.43
C ASN A 337 20.62 -3.68 19.98
N ILE A 338 19.33 -3.89 19.77
CA ILE A 338 18.73 -3.98 18.44
C ILE A 338 18.85 -2.57 17.86
N LYS A 339 19.52 -2.44 16.71
CA LYS A 339 19.70 -1.14 16.06
C LYS A 339 18.62 -0.97 14.99
N GLY A 340 17.84 0.11 15.02
CA GLY A 340 17.06 0.55 13.87
C GLY A 340 15.91 -0.39 13.48
N HIS A 341 15.61 -0.37 12.18
CA HIS A 341 14.54 -1.14 11.52
C HIS A 341 14.62 -2.68 11.66
N ASP A 342 15.59 -3.22 12.39
CA ASP A 342 15.62 -4.63 12.78
C ASP A 342 14.34 -5.01 13.56
N VAL A 343 13.82 -4.10 14.41
CA VAL A 343 12.54 -4.28 15.13
C VAL A 343 11.38 -4.50 14.18
N LEU A 344 11.30 -3.71 13.10
CA LEU A 344 10.28 -3.85 12.06
C LEU A 344 10.34 -5.22 11.41
N VAL A 345 11.54 -5.67 11.06
CA VAL A 345 11.73 -6.90 10.31
C VAL A 345 11.50 -8.13 11.19
N ASP A 346 11.86 -8.06 12.47
CA ASP A 346 11.50 -9.09 13.46
C ASP A 346 9.99 -9.12 13.73
N TRP A 347 9.33 -7.95 13.79
CA TRP A 347 7.87 -7.88 13.89
C TRP A 347 7.21 -8.56 12.68
N VAL A 348 7.64 -8.24 11.46
CA VAL A 348 7.11 -8.85 10.22
C VAL A 348 7.35 -10.36 10.20
N TRP A 349 8.52 -10.82 10.68
CA TRP A 349 8.80 -12.24 10.81
C TRP A 349 7.78 -12.93 11.72
N ASN A 350 7.60 -12.39 12.92
CA ASN A 350 6.68 -12.94 13.91
C ASN A 350 5.22 -12.88 13.44
N TYR A 351 4.85 -11.83 12.70
CA TYR A 351 3.52 -11.71 12.12
C TYR A 351 3.20 -12.87 11.16
N PHE A 352 4.12 -13.17 10.23
CA PHE A 352 3.91 -14.21 9.22
C PHE A 352 4.14 -15.63 9.75
N ALA A 353 5.03 -15.78 10.75
CA ALA A 353 5.27 -17.04 11.43
C ALA A 353 4.05 -17.43 12.28
N ASP A 354 3.24 -18.34 11.76
CA ASP A 354 2.12 -18.95 12.49
C ASP A 354 2.64 -19.79 13.68
N GLU A 355 1.83 -20.02 14.72
CA GLU A 355 2.22 -20.88 15.86
C GLU A 355 2.53 -22.33 15.43
N GLY A 356 2.04 -22.74 14.26
CA GLY A 356 2.35 -24.02 13.62
C GLY A 356 3.75 -24.11 13.00
N PHE A 357 4.52 -23.02 12.92
CA PHE A 357 5.85 -22.99 12.31
C PHE A 357 6.83 -23.98 12.98
N SER A 358 6.63 -24.28 14.28
CA SER A 358 7.45 -25.23 15.02
C SER A 358 7.09 -26.70 14.81
N ARG A 359 5.96 -27.02 14.16
CA ARG A 359 5.43 -28.40 14.03
C ARG A 359 5.63 -29.05 12.67
N LEU A 360 5.96 -28.28 11.64
CA LEU A 360 6.26 -28.81 10.31
C LEU A 360 7.76 -29.05 10.21
N GLY A 361 8.16 -30.32 10.10
CA GLY A 361 9.56 -30.74 10.12
C GLY A 361 10.49 -29.93 9.20
N ASN A 362 11.77 -29.88 9.57
CA ASN A 362 12.89 -29.07 9.06
C ASN A 362 13.19 -29.13 7.53
N HIS A 363 12.27 -29.54 6.66
CA HIS A 363 12.55 -29.77 5.23
C HIS A 363 11.88 -28.79 4.27
N GLN A 364 10.92 -27.96 4.70
CA GLN A 364 10.24 -27.04 3.79
C GLN A 364 10.84 -25.62 3.82
N ARG A 365 11.56 -25.26 2.75
CA ARG A 365 12.25 -23.95 2.62
C ARG A 365 11.30 -22.76 2.44
N VAL A 366 10.10 -22.99 1.90
CA VAL A 366 9.09 -21.95 1.66
C VAL A 366 7.75 -22.38 2.26
N THR A 367 7.27 -21.63 3.24
CA THR A 367 6.01 -21.87 3.95
C THR A 367 4.96 -20.85 3.52
N ILE A 368 3.72 -21.31 3.35
CA ILE A 368 2.58 -20.43 3.09
C ILE A 368 1.87 -20.12 4.41
N SER A 369 1.79 -18.84 4.74
CA SER A 369 1.06 -18.31 5.88
C SER A 369 -0.40 -18.05 5.51
N LYS A 370 -1.30 -18.22 6.49
CA LYS A 370 -2.71 -17.82 6.40
C LYS A 370 -2.93 -16.34 6.72
N LYS A 371 -1.87 -15.62 7.10
CA LYS A 371 -1.91 -14.21 7.44
C LYS A 371 -2.08 -13.36 6.18
N THR A 372 -2.72 -12.20 6.33
CA THR A 372 -2.90 -11.27 5.21
C THR A 372 -1.57 -10.61 4.84
N PRO A 373 -1.40 -10.19 3.59
CA PRO A 373 -0.36 -9.22 3.23
C PRO A 373 -0.44 -7.97 4.10
N LEU A 374 0.68 -7.26 4.23
CA LEU A 374 0.77 -6.04 5.04
C LEU A 374 0.80 -4.82 4.11
N TYR A 375 -0.11 -3.87 4.33
CA TYR A 375 0.04 -2.53 3.79
C TYR A 375 1.27 -1.89 4.45
N PHE A 376 2.23 -1.42 3.67
CA PHE A 376 3.50 -0.91 4.15
C PHE A 376 3.74 0.53 3.69
N GLN A 377 3.64 1.46 4.63
CA GLN A 377 3.76 2.89 4.42
C GLN A 377 5.12 3.41 4.88
N HIS A 378 5.65 4.37 4.14
CA HIS A 378 6.62 5.35 4.65
C HIS A 378 6.37 6.69 3.99
N GLN A 379 7.07 7.74 4.42
CA GLN A 379 6.93 9.05 3.81
C GLN A 379 7.15 9.00 2.28
N GLY A 380 6.18 9.48 1.51
CA GLY A 380 6.18 9.59 0.05
C GLY A 380 5.68 8.38 -0.77
N HIS A 381 5.46 7.19 -0.18
CA HIS A 381 5.03 6.01 -0.94
C HIS A 381 4.50 4.89 -0.04
N SER A 382 3.63 4.04 -0.58
CA SER A 382 3.22 2.79 0.06
C SER A 382 3.35 1.59 -0.87
N ARG A 383 3.57 0.43 -0.26
CA ARG A 383 3.81 -0.86 -0.92
C ARG A 383 3.10 -1.98 -0.15
N THR A 384 3.13 -3.20 -0.66
CA THR A 384 2.53 -4.36 0.02
C THR A 384 3.60 -5.41 0.33
N ILE A 385 3.80 -5.74 1.61
CA ILE A 385 4.67 -6.85 2.01
C ILE A 385 3.87 -8.14 1.90
N VAL A 386 4.35 -9.07 1.07
CA VAL A 386 3.70 -10.36 0.80
C VAL A 386 4.44 -11.53 1.44
N GLY A 387 5.56 -11.27 2.10
CA GLY A 387 6.31 -12.28 2.81
C GLY A 387 7.68 -11.80 3.28
N ILE A 388 8.45 -12.73 3.84
CA ILE A 388 9.76 -12.46 4.41
C ILE A 388 10.68 -13.68 4.22
N GLN A 389 11.93 -13.41 3.91
CA GLN A 389 12.99 -14.40 3.80
C GLN A 389 14.05 -14.14 4.87
N ARG A 390 14.49 -15.20 5.56
CA ARG A 390 15.63 -15.18 6.47
C ARG A 390 16.70 -16.12 5.94
N LYS A 391 17.86 -15.57 5.63
CA LYS A 391 19.05 -16.33 5.28
C LYS A 391 19.79 -16.74 6.56
N GLN A 392 20.35 -17.95 6.58
CA GLN A 392 21.23 -18.42 7.64
C GLN A 392 22.67 -18.53 7.09
N PRO A 393 23.39 -17.41 6.97
CA PRO A 393 24.80 -17.43 6.60
C PRO A 393 25.66 -18.13 7.65
N GLN A 394 26.80 -18.66 7.19
CA GLN A 394 27.73 -19.46 8.00
C GLN A 394 28.39 -18.67 9.15
N ASP A 395 28.36 -17.34 9.09
CA ASP A 395 28.88 -16.44 10.13
C ASP A 395 27.92 -16.25 11.32
N GLY A 396 26.72 -16.84 11.26
CA GLY A 396 25.67 -16.69 12.27
C GLY A 396 24.94 -15.34 12.25
N SER A 397 25.24 -14.46 11.30
CA SER A 397 24.49 -13.22 11.09
C SER A 397 23.08 -13.53 10.57
N LYS A 398 22.04 -12.88 11.08
CA LYS A 398 20.68 -13.07 10.55
C LYS A 398 20.44 -12.00 9.49
N GLN A 399 20.33 -12.40 8.23
CA GLN A 399 19.95 -11.49 7.16
C GLN A 399 18.51 -11.72 6.77
N CYS A 400 17.65 -10.79 7.18
CA CYS A 400 16.25 -10.78 6.79
C CYS A 400 16.02 -9.86 5.58
N THR A 401 15.14 -10.30 4.69
CA THR A 401 14.77 -9.62 3.46
C THR A 401 13.25 -9.65 3.34
N LEU A 402 12.64 -8.48 3.18
CA LEU A 402 11.21 -8.35 2.92
C LEU A 402 10.92 -8.67 1.46
N LEU A 403 9.78 -9.31 1.21
CA LEU A 403 9.26 -9.57 -0.12
C LEU A 403 8.11 -8.60 -0.38
N ILE A 404 8.34 -7.62 -1.26
CA ILE A 404 7.49 -6.45 -1.41
C ILE A 404 6.98 -6.34 -2.84
N LEU A 405 5.68 -6.17 -2.99
CA LEU A 405 5.04 -5.74 -4.23
C LEU A 405 4.90 -4.22 -4.24
N ASP A 406 5.24 -3.59 -5.35
CA ASP A 406 5.18 -2.14 -5.53
C ASP A 406 4.19 -1.81 -6.64
N PRO A 407 3.14 -1.02 -6.38
CA PRO A 407 2.16 -0.65 -7.41
C PRO A 407 2.80 0.13 -8.58
N GLY A 408 4.01 0.69 -8.41
CA GLY A 408 4.76 1.33 -9.50
C GLY A 408 5.32 0.34 -10.54
N HIS A 409 5.42 -0.95 -10.23
CA HIS A 409 5.93 -1.95 -11.17
C HIS A 409 4.86 -2.38 -12.19
N LYS A 410 5.28 -2.73 -13.41
CA LYS A 410 4.37 -3.33 -14.40
C LYS A 410 4.20 -4.82 -14.10
N THR A 411 2.95 -5.27 -13.94
CA THR A 411 2.63 -6.68 -13.62
C THR A 411 3.19 -7.64 -14.67
N LYS A 412 3.15 -7.26 -15.96
CA LYS A 412 3.70 -8.08 -17.06
C LYS A 412 5.22 -8.27 -16.94
N ALA A 413 5.96 -7.23 -16.59
CA ALA A 413 7.41 -7.33 -16.37
C ALA A 413 7.72 -8.19 -15.14
N LEU A 414 6.94 -8.02 -14.07
CA LEU A 414 7.05 -8.84 -12.86
C LEU A 414 6.79 -10.33 -13.17
N GLU A 415 5.69 -10.65 -13.86
CA GLU A 415 5.36 -12.01 -14.28
C GLU A 415 6.46 -12.60 -15.15
N TRP A 416 6.95 -11.85 -16.14
CA TRP A 416 8.01 -12.31 -17.02
C TRP A 416 9.29 -12.64 -16.23
N SER A 417 9.74 -11.75 -15.35
CA SER A 417 10.95 -11.95 -14.52
C SER A 417 10.86 -13.19 -13.64
N LEU A 418 9.67 -13.47 -13.09
CA LEU A 418 9.42 -14.66 -12.28
C LEU A 418 9.33 -15.94 -13.13
N LYS A 419 8.71 -15.88 -14.32
CA LYS A 419 8.67 -17.04 -15.24
C LYS A 419 10.07 -17.44 -15.70
N GLN A 420 10.92 -16.47 -16.00
CA GLN A 420 12.31 -16.70 -16.41
C GLN A 420 13.25 -16.97 -15.23
N ASN A 421 12.79 -16.80 -13.99
CA ASN A 421 13.61 -16.84 -12.78
C ASN A 421 14.86 -15.94 -12.89
N PHE A 422 14.70 -14.76 -13.48
CA PHE A 422 15.79 -13.82 -13.76
C PHE A 422 15.37 -12.39 -13.41
N GLY A 423 16.20 -11.67 -12.66
CA GLY A 423 15.99 -10.25 -12.31
C GLY A 423 14.87 -9.97 -11.29
N TRP A 424 13.96 -10.91 -11.01
CA TRP A 424 12.81 -10.71 -10.11
C TRP A 424 13.20 -10.29 -8.69
N GLN A 425 14.39 -10.69 -8.21
CA GLN A 425 14.88 -10.30 -6.89
C GLN A 425 15.02 -8.78 -6.77
N LYS A 426 15.46 -8.08 -7.84
CA LYS A 426 15.54 -6.61 -7.85
C LYS A 426 14.17 -5.97 -7.70
N LEU A 427 13.12 -6.60 -8.22
CA LEU A 427 11.76 -6.09 -8.15
C LEU A 427 11.12 -6.35 -6.77
N ILE A 428 11.34 -7.51 -6.17
CA ILE A 428 10.59 -7.97 -4.99
C ILE A 428 11.37 -7.85 -3.68
N LYS A 429 12.68 -8.16 -3.68
CA LYS A 429 13.46 -8.27 -2.43
C LYS A 429 13.91 -6.91 -1.92
N ARG A 430 13.68 -6.63 -0.64
CA ARG A 430 14.15 -5.42 0.04
C ARG A 430 14.84 -5.82 1.35
N GLY A 431 16.16 -5.70 1.38
CA GLY A 431 16.96 -5.95 2.59
C GLY A 431 16.78 -4.82 3.60
N VAL A 432 17.05 -5.08 4.88
CA VAL A 432 16.90 -4.10 5.98
C VAL A 432 17.66 -2.79 5.70
N HIS A 433 18.85 -2.89 5.10
CA HIS A 433 19.68 -1.74 4.70
C HIS A 433 19.03 -0.80 3.66
N THR A 434 17.96 -1.24 2.99
CA THR A 434 17.19 -0.41 2.04
C THR A 434 16.10 0.41 2.73
N LEU A 435 15.80 0.10 4.00
CA LEU A 435 14.89 0.85 4.84
C LEU A 435 15.65 2.06 5.40
N LYS A 436 15.43 3.24 4.82
CA LYS A 436 16.16 4.48 5.13
C LYS A 436 15.27 5.61 5.63
N LYS A 437 13.96 5.38 5.69
CA LYS A 437 13.01 6.41 6.14
C LYS A 437 12.96 6.41 7.67
N PRO A 438 12.85 7.59 8.30
CA PRO A 438 12.83 7.67 9.77
C PRO A 438 11.59 6.99 10.38
N GLN A 439 10.53 6.84 9.58
CA GLN A 439 9.25 6.32 10.01
C GLN A 439 8.70 5.34 8.97
N TYR A 440 8.15 4.25 9.50
CA TYR A 440 7.39 3.27 8.75
C TYR A 440 6.10 2.95 9.50
N GLN A 441 5.03 2.65 8.77
CA GLN A 441 3.80 2.13 9.35
C GLN A 441 3.35 0.89 8.58
N LEU A 442 2.74 -0.05 9.31
CA LEU A 442 2.10 -1.22 8.76
C LEU A 442 0.61 -1.16 9.05
N CYS A 443 -0.22 -1.61 8.11
CA CYS A 443 -1.61 -1.95 8.37
C CYS A 443 -1.89 -3.39 7.94
N TYR A 444 -2.49 -4.17 8.84
CA TYR A 444 -2.84 -5.57 8.62
C TYR A 444 -4.27 -5.85 9.07
N ILE A 445 -4.85 -6.95 8.60
CA ILE A 445 -6.26 -7.29 8.86
C ILE A 445 -6.30 -8.64 9.55
N ASP A 446 -6.85 -8.67 10.77
CA ASP A 446 -7.07 -9.93 11.46
C ASP A 446 -8.18 -10.75 10.78
N GLN A 447 -8.06 -12.08 10.85
CA GLN A 447 -8.92 -13.02 10.10
C GLN A 447 -10.41 -13.03 10.51
N TRP A 448 -10.81 -12.30 11.55
CA TRP A 448 -12.15 -12.41 12.13
C TRP A 448 -12.94 -11.12 11.98
N ILE A 449 -14.24 -11.26 11.73
CA ILE A 449 -15.20 -10.14 11.63
C ILE A 449 -15.54 -9.63 13.03
N ALA A 450 -15.53 -8.31 13.19
CA ALA A 450 -15.91 -7.66 14.44
C ALA A 450 -17.42 -7.70 14.68
N ASN A 451 -17.82 -7.83 15.95
CA ASN A 451 -19.20 -7.60 16.35
C ASN A 451 -19.54 -6.10 16.33
N GLU A 452 -20.80 -5.74 16.53
CA GLU A 452 -21.27 -4.34 16.46
C GLU A 452 -20.59 -3.44 17.50
N LYS A 453 -20.46 -3.91 18.74
CA LYS A 453 -19.79 -3.18 19.83
C LYS A 453 -18.32 -2.91 19.52
N GLU A 454 -17.60 -3.92 19.02
CA GLU A 454 -16.21 -3.80 18.61
C GLU A 454 -16.08 -2.88 17.38
N THR A 455 -17.03 -2.93 16.45
CA THR A 455 -17.07 -2.03 15.28
C THR A 455 -17.17 -0.56 15.70
N GLU A 456 -17.99 -0.24 16.70
CA GLU A 456 -18.05 1.12 17.24
C GLU A 456 -16.75 1.56 17.90
N GLN A 457 -16.10 0.67 18.66
CA GLN A 457 -14.80 0.97 19.27
C GLN A 457 -13.72 1.23 18.21
N MET A 458 -13.75 0.50 17.09
CA MET A 458 -12.81 0.66 15.99
C MET A 458 -13.01 1.92 15.15
N LYS A 459 -14.09 2.70 15.35
CA LYS A 459 -14.24 3.98 14.65
C LYS A 459 -13.12 4.97 14.96
N THR A 460 -12.61 4.91 16.18
CA THR A 460 -11.40 5.66 16.56
C THR A 460 -10.18 4.88 16.11
N ILE A 461 -9.28 5.53 15.36
CA ILE A 461 -8.04 4.91 14.91
C ILE A 461 -7.02 4.91 16.04
N ASP A 462 -6.49 3.73 16.32
CA ASP A 462 -5.45 3.44 17.30
C ASP A 462 -4.29 2.70 16.62
N SER A 463 -3.07 2.91 17.12
CA SER A 463 -1.89 2.22 16.63
C SER A 463 -0.99 1.70 17.76
N ILE A 464 -0.22 0.66 17.43
CA ILE A 464 0.78 0.08 18.33
C ILE A 464 2.15 0.64 17.93
N PHE A 465 2.81 1.34 18.85
CA PHE A 465 4.12 1.93 18.60
C PHE A 465 5.27 1.00 19.02
N PHE A 466 6.28 0.89 18.16
CA PHE A 466 7.55 0.24 18.42
C PHE A 466 8.69 1.22 18.16
N GLU A 467 9.52 1.43 19.18
CA GLU A 467 10.76 2.20 19.03
C GLU A 467 11.72 1.45 18.11
N ALA A 468 12.18 2.12 17.05
CA ALA A 468 13.10 1.59 16.04
C ALA A 468 14.46 2.30 16.08
#